data_AF-A0A2J4P6B1-F1
#
_entry.id   AF-A0A2J4P6B1-F1
#
_cell.length_a   1.000
_cell.length_b   1.000
_cell.length_c   1.000
_cell.angle_alpha   90.00
_cell.angle_beta   90.00
_cell.angle_gamma   90.00
#
_symmetry.space_group_name_H-M   'P 1'
#
loop_
_entity.id
_entity.type
_entity.pdbx_description
1 polymer ?
#
loop_
_entity_poly.entity_id
_entity_poly.type
_entity_poly.pdbx_seq_one_letter_code
_entity_poly.pdbx_strand_id
1 'polypeptide(L)'
;IGLVSKPYPEPVIMLSAVGLSCLTVARFDDSPVRSMDVLSGFSSGTTWLVFSAFTLSAAFVTTGLGKRLAYWFILKFGGTTLRLGYVTALLDLMLSPATPSNTARAGGVVFPIINSIALVLGSTPKESPRQAGRYLMVNVYMVTKTTSYMFLTAFAGNALALQLISDIFHIRISWVGWALAGVPL
;
A
#
# COMPACT_ATOMS: atom_id res chain seq x y z
N ILE A 1 1.79 -21.82 4.05
CA ILE A 1 1.63 -22.09 5.49
C ILE A 1 2.45 -21.11 6.34
N GLY A 2 3.76 -20.98 6.15
CA GLY A 2 4.62 -20.08 6.95
C GLY A 2 4.15 -18.62 7.00
N LEU A 3 3.72 -18.03 5.88
CA LEU A 3 3.19 -16.66 5.86
C LEU A 3 1.89 -16.44 6.66
N VAL A 4 1.11 -17.51 6.87
CA VAL A 4 -0.16 -17.46 7.60
C VAL A 4 0.08 -17.66 9.10
N SER A 5 0.96 -18.60 9.47
CA SER A 5 1.30 -18.86 10.87
C SER A 5 2.24 -17.81 11.48
N LYS A 6 2.92 -17.00 10.65
CA LYS A 6 3.85 -15.93 11.04
C LYS A 6 4.82 -16.30 12.19
N PRO A 7 5.54 -17.43 12.13
CA PRO A 7 6.51 -17.80 13.17
C PRO A 7 7.73 -16.87 13.20
N TYR A 8 8.05 -16.24 12.07
CA TYR A 8 9.16 -15.31 11.88
C TYR A 8 8.70 -14.13 11.00
N PRO A 9 9.49 -13.04 10.91
CA PRO A 9 9.22 -11.96 9.96
C PRO A 9 9.10 -12.48 8.52
N GLU A 10 8.17 -11.91 7.76
CA GLU A 10 7.86 -12.30 6.38
C GLU A 10 9.09 -12.38 5.45
N PRO A 11 10.08 -11.45 5.52
CA PRO A 11 11.30 -11.55 4.72
C PRO A 11 12.13 -12.80 5.03
N VAL A 12 12.19 -13.23 6.29
CA VAL A 12 12.95 -14.41 6.71
C VAL A 12 12.31 -15.69 6.16
N ILE A 13 10.98 -15.76 6.22
CA ILE A 13 10.20 -16.88 5.66
C ILE A 13 10.37 -16.94 4.14
N MET A 14 10.37 -15.79 3.46
CA MET A 14 10.56 -15.74 2.01
C MET A 14 11.98 -16.13 1.58
N LEU A 15 13.00 -15.59 2.24
CA LEU A 15 14.40 -15.90 1.92
C LEU A 15 14.75 -17.36 2.21
N SER A 16 14.24 -17.92 3.31
CA SER A 16 14.41 -19.35 3.60
C SER A 16 13.74 -20.24 2.57
N ALA A 17 12.53 -19.88 2.08
CA ALA A 17 11.85 -20.62 1.01
C ALA A 17 12.62 -20.56 -0.32
N VAL A 18 13.14 -19.38 -0.70
CA VAL A 18 14.00 -19.22 -1.88
C VAL A 18 15.28 -20.04 -1.75
N GLY A 19 15.96 -19.95 -0.60
CA GLY A 19 17.19 -20.72 -0.33
C GLY A 19 16.97 -22.22 -0.39
N LEU A 20 15.88 -22.72 0.20
CA LEU A 20 15.52 -24.14 0.14
C LEU A 20 15.21 -24.57 -1.30
N SER A 21 14.51 -23.73 -2.07
CA SER A 21 14.18 -24.00 -3.47
C SER A 21 15.43 -24.08 -4.34
N CYS A 22 16.42 -23.20 -4.13
CA CYS A 22 17.72 -23.27 -4.80
C CYS A 22 18.48 -24.56 -4.45
N LEU A 23 18.46 -24.98 -3.18
CA LEU A 23 19.11 -26.21 -2.73
C LEU A 23 18.46 -27.47 -3.30
N THR A 24 17.14 -27.49 -3.43
CA THR A 24 16.43 -28.62 -4.03
C THR A 24 16.71 -28.71 -5.53
N VAL A 25 16.66 -27.58 -6.25
CA VAL A 25 16.93 -27.53 -7.69
C VAL A 25 18.37 -27.94 -8.01
N ALA A 26 19.34 -27.52 -7.19
CA ALA A 26 20.74 -27.89 -7.36
C ALA A 26 21.06 -29.37 -7.12
N ARG A 27 20.14 -30.14 -6.52
CA ARG A 27 20.33 -31.57 -6.22
C ARG A 27 19.78 -32.52 -7.29
N PHE A 28 18.94 -32.02 -8.20
CA PHE A 28 18.33 -32.84 -9.26
C PHE A 28 18.89 -32.38 -10.61
N ASP A 29 19.86 -33.12 -11.16
CA ASP A 29 20.55 -32.78 -12.42
C ASP A 29 19.62 -32.76 -13.65
N ASP A 30 18.52 -33.52 -13.62
CA ASP A 30 17.47 -33.58 -14.67
C ASP A 30 16.36 -32.52 -14.51
N SER A 31 16.58 -31.49 -13.68
CA SER A 31 15.57 -30.44 -13.46
C SER A 31 15.45 -29.52 -14.69
N PRO A 32 14.22 -29.23 -15.17
CA PRO A 32 14.01 -28.24 -16.24
C PRO A 32 14.22 -26.78 -15.78
N VAL A 33 14.48 -26.56 -14.48
CA VAL A 33 14.63 -25.25 -13.85
C VAL A 33 16.04 -25.16 -13.28
N ARG A 34 16.78 -24.08 -13.57
CA ARG A 34 18.10 -23.80 -13.01
C ARG A 34 17.99 -22.94 -11.74
N SER A 35 19.01 -22.98 -10.89
CA SER A 35 19.05 -22.13 -9.68
C SER A 35 18.92 -20.62 -9.99
N MET A 36 19.35 -20.17 -11.17
CA MET A 36 19.14 -18.78 -11.61
C MET A 36 17.67 -18.47 -11.93
N ASP A 37 16.90 -19.45 -12.40
CA ASP A 37 15.49 -19.27 -12.75
C ASP A 37 14.65 -19.03 -11.48
N VAL A 38 15.05 -19.58 -10.34
CA VAL A 38 14.46 -19.29 -9.02
C VAL A 38 14.58 -17.81 -8.64
N LEU A 39 15.64 -17.13 -9.10
CA LEU A 39 15.90 -15.72 -8.84
C LEU A 39 15.32 -14.78 -9.91
N SER A 40 14.79 -15.31 -11.01
CA SER A 40 14.27 -14.51 -12.13
C SER A 40 13.13 -13.55 -11.72
N GLY A 41 12.36 -13.88 -10.68
CA GLY A 41 11.34 -12.98 -10.12
C GLY A 41 11.90 -11.65 -9.60
N PHE A 42 13.16 -11.61 -9.17
CA PHE A 42 13.82 -10.38 -8.72
C PHE A 42 14.24 -9.46 -9.87
N SER A 43 14.38 -9.97 -11.09
CA SER A 43 14.70 -9.16 -12.27
C SER A 43 13.44 -8.66 -13.01
N SER A 44 12.24 -8.98 -12.52
CA SER A 44 11.01 -8.57 -13.19
C SER A 44 10.84 -7.04 -13.17
N GLY A 45 10.40 -6.47 -14.30
CA GLY A 45 10.11 -5.03 -14.40
C GLY A 45 9.04 -4.59 -13.40
N THR A 46 8.09 -5.46 -13.07
CA THR A 46 7.05 -5.23 -12.05
C THR A 46 7.67 -5.08 -10.66
N THR A 47 8.62 -5.94 -10.29
CA THR A 47 9.35 -5.87 -9.01
C THR A 47 10.08 -4.54 -8.87
N TRP A 48 10.78 -4.11 -9.92
CA TRP A 48 11.52 -2.85 -9.93
C TRP A 48 10.60 -1.62 -9.94
N LEU A 49 9.48 -1.67 -10.66
CA LEU A 49 8.46 -0.61 -10.61
C LEU A 49 7.91 -0.43 -9.20
N VAL A 50 7.59 -1.54 -8.52
CA VAL A 50 7.13 -1.52 -7.13
C VAL A 50 8.22 -0.97 -6.21
N PHE A 51 9.46 -1.46 -6.34
CA PHE A 51 10.60 -0.97 -5.56
C PHE A 51 10.80 0.54 -5.70
N SER A 52 10.85 1.07 -6.93
CA SER A 52 10.99 2.51 -7.20
C SER A 52 9.84 3.32 -6.59
N ALA A 53 8.60 2.81 -6.67
CA ALA A 53 7.46 3.46 -6.05
C ALA A 53 7.59 3.48 -4.51
N PHE A 54 8.14 2.43 -3.88
CA PHE A 54 8.33 2.38 -2.42
C PHE A 54 9.39 3.38 -1.98
N THR A 55 10.49 3.50 -2.74
CA THR A 55 11.51 4.52 -2.51
C THR A 55 10.94 5.93 -2.63
N LEU A 56 10.13 6.19 -3.67
CA LEU A 56 9.47 7.47 -3.86
C LEU A 56 8.52 7.77 -2.68
N SER A 57 7.72 6.80 -2.24
CA SER A 57 6.86 6.94 -1.08
C SER A 57 7.63 7.30 0.20
N ALA A 58 8.78 6.65 0.45
CA ALA A 58 9.61 6.98 1.60
C ALA A 58 10.06 8.44 1.53
N ALA A 59 10.47 8.92 0.35
CA ALA A 59 10.83 10.33 0.15
C ALA A 59 9.66 11.29 0.41
N PHE A 60 8.43 10.95 0.01
CA PHE A 60 7.23 11.74 0.29
C PHE A 60 6.96 11.90 1.80
N VAL A 61 7.21 10.84 2.57
CA VAL A 61 7.02 10.84 4.02
C VAL A 61 8.14 11.61 4.71
N THR A 62 9.41 11.36 4.35
CA THR A 62 10.57 12.00 4.99
C THR A 62 10.66 13.49 4.70
N THR A 63 10.33 13.93 3.48
CA THR A 63 10.28 15.35 3.11
C THR A 63 9.10 16.10 3.75
N GLY A 64 8.11 15.37 4.27
CA GLY A 64 6.89 15.95 4.84
C GLY A 64 5.92 16.54 3.80
N LEU A 65 6.11 16.26 2.51
CA LEU A 65 5.23 16.76 1.44
C LEU A 65 3.77 16.34 1.66
N GLY A 66 3.56 15.07 2.06
CA GLY A 66 2.23 14.58 2.41
C GLY A 66 1.57 15.36 3.57
N LYS A 67 2.36 15.75 4.58
CA LYS A 67 1.87 16.57 5.70
C LYS A 67 1.51 17.99 5.26
N ARG A 68 2.33 18.61 4.41
CA ARG A 68 2.05 19.95 3.87
C ARG A 68 0.75 19.97 3.06
N LEU A 69 0.55 18.97 2.18
CA LEU A 69 -0.69 18.82 1.42
C LEU A 69 -1.90 18.63 2.32
N ALA A 70 -1.78 17.75 3.33
CA ALA A 70 -2.84 17.51 4.29
C ALA A 70 -3.25 18.79 5.04
N TYR A 71 -2.29 19.55 5.57
CA TYR A 71 -2.60 20.82 6.24
C TYR A 71 -3.25 21.83 5.29
N TRP A 72 -2.81 21.91 4.03
CA TRP A 72 -3.42 22.79 3.04
C TRP A 72 -4.91 22.44 2.80
N PHE A 73 -5.24 21.15 2.67
CA PHE A 73 -6.63 20.71 2.53
C PHE A 73 -7.46 20.94 3.80
N ILE A 74 -6.88 20.73 4.98
CA ILE A 74 -7.55 21.00 6.26
C ILE A 74 -7.82 22.51 6.41
N LEU A 75 -6.88 23.38 6.05
CA LEU A 75 -7.08 24.83 6.12
C LEU A 75 -8.18 25.31 5.16
N LYS A 76 -8.26 24.70 3.96
CA LYS A 76 -9.20 25.14 2.92
C LYS A 76 -10.61 24.57 3.09
N PHE A 77 -10.73 23.32 3.56
CA PHE A 77 -12.01 22.59 3.59
C PHE A 77 -12.39 22.08 4.99
N GLY A 78 -11.48 22.18 5.97
CA GLY A 78 -11.74 21.82 7.36
C GLY A 78 -12.78 22.72 8.00
N GLY A 79 -13.45 22.18 9.02
CA GLY A 79 -14.47 22.92 9.79
C GLY A 79 -15.53 22.02 10.42
N THR A 80 -15.75 20.83 9.88
CA THR A 80 -16.61 19.80 10.50
C THR A 80 -15.96 18.43 10.39
N THR A 81 -16.32 17.51 11.30
CA THR A 81 -15.82 16.13 11.30
C THR A 81 -16.07 15.42 9.97
N LEU A 82 -17.23 15.65 9.35
CA LEU A 82 -17.56 15.10 8.03
C LEU A 82 -16.64 15.66 6.92
N ARG A 83 -16.41 16.98 6.90
CA ARG A 83 -15.51 17.61 5.91
C ARG A 83 -14.08 17.15 6.07
N LEU A 84 -13.62 16.91 7.31
CA LEU A 84 -12.32 16.29 7.58
C LEU A 84 -12.23 14.88 6.98
N GLY A 85 -13.31 14.09 7.02
CA GLY A 85 -13.40 12.81 6.32
C GLY A 85 -13.17 12.94 4.81
N TYR A 86 -13.82 13.91 4.15
CA TYR A 86 -13.59 14.17 2.73
C TYR A 86 -12.17 14.67 2.42
N VAL A 87 -11.58 15.47 3.30
CA VAL A 87 -10.18 15.89 3.18
C VAL A 87 -9.24 14.68 3.20
N THR A 88 -9.47 13.70 4.09
CA THR A 88 -8.67 12.48 4.09
C THR A 88 -8.85 11.65 2.82
N ALA A 89 -10.06 11.63 2.26
CA ALA A 89 -10.36 10.94 1.00
C ALA A 89 -9.59 11.55 -0.18
N LEU A 90 -9.64 12.87 -0.33
CA LEU A 90 -8.93 13.59 -1.39
C LEU A 90 -7.42 13.47 -1.25
N LEU A 91 -6.90 13.59 -0.02
CA LEU A 91 -5.48 13.46 0.26
C LEU A 91 -4.98 12.06 -0.12
N ASP A 92 -5.65 10.99 0.31
CA ASP A 92 -5.21 9.63 0.00
C ASP A 92 -5.39 9.31 -1.49
N LEU A 93 -6.44 9.82 -2.14
CA LEU A 93 -6.64 9.71 -3.58
C LEU A 93 -5.47 10.32 -4.36
N MET A 94 -4.96 11.49 -3.94
CA MET A 94 -3.80 12.12 -4.59
C MET A 94 -2.49 11.39 -4.32
N LEU A 95 -2.33 10.78 -3.13
CA LEU A 95 -1.10 10.09 -2.74
C LEU A 95 -1.03 8.66 -3.28
N SER A 96 -2.17 8.01 -3.48
CA SER A 96 -2.26 6.59 -3.87
C SER A 96 -1.60 6.24 -5.21
N PRO A 97 -1.64 7.05 -6.29
CA PRO A 97 -0.91 6.77 -7.53
C PRO A 97 0.61 6.65 -7.34
N ALA A 98 1.17 7.47 -6.46
CA ALA A 98 2.61 7.61 -6.28
C ALA A 98 3.16 6.81 -5.10
N THR A 99 2.29 6.29 -4.23
CA THR A 99 2.69 5.63 -2.98
C THR A 99 2.21 4.18 -2.93
N PRO A 100 3.10 3.17 -3.04
CA PRO A 100 2.71 1.77 -3.15
C PRO A 100 2.51 1.05 -1.84
N SER A 101 2.38 1.81 -0.75
CA SER A 101 2.18 1.28 0.58
C SER A 101 0.97 1.92 1.23
N ASN A 102 -0.10 1.14 1.36
CA ASN A 102 -1.27 1.52 2.15
C ASN A 102 -0.89 1.87 3.60
N THR A 103 0.04 1.12 4.20
CA THR A 103 0.55 1.39 5.55
C THR A 103 1.31 2.71 5.61
N ALA A 104 2.11 3.05 4.60
CA ALA A 104 2.82 4.33 4.56
C ALA A 104 1.87 5.53 4.43
N ARG A 105 0.82 5.42 3.59
CA ARG A 105 -0.18 6.50 3.47
C ARG A 105 -1.00 6.63 4.75
N ALA A 106 -1.67 5.57 5.17
CA ALA A 106 -2.53 5.59 6.34
C ALA A 106 -1.75 5.91 7.60
N GLY A 107 -0.68 5.16 7.90
CA GLY A 107 0.07 5.28 9.15
C GLY A 107 1.09 6.43 9.17
N GLY A 108 1.76 6.69 8.04
CA GLY A 108 2.85 7.67 7.97
C GLY A 108 2.38 9.10 7.71
N VAL A 109 1.32 9.28 6.91
CA VAL A 109 0.84 10.61 6.50
C VAL A 109 -0.46 10.96 7.19
N VAL A 110 -1.51 10.15 7.02
CA VAL A 110 -2.88 10.55 7.38
C VAL A 110 -3.15 10.39 8.89
N PHE A 111 -2.70 9.29 9.49
CA PHE A 111 -2.98 8.96 10.89
C PHE A 111 -2.45 9.99 11.89
N PRO A 112 -1.18 10.47 11.83
CA PRO A 112 -0.69 11.43 12.82
C PRO A 112 -1.51 12.71 12.82
N ILE A 113 -1.95 13.15 11.64
CA ILE A 113 -2.71 14.38 11.45
C ILE A 113 -4.13 14.23 12.02
N ILE A 114 -4.81 13.13 11.65
CA ILE A 114 -6.15 12.84 12.13
C ILE A 114 -6.19 12.55 13.63
N ASN A 115 -5.17 11.86 14.15
CA ASN A 115 -5.03 11.63 15.58
C ASN A 115 -4.85 12.95 16.34
N SER A 116 -4.01 13.87 15.85
CA SER A 116 -3.87 15.21 16.44
C SER A 116 -5.20 15.97 16.44
N ILE A 117 -5.98 15.92 15.37
CA ILE A 117 -7.28 16.58 15.30
C ILE A 117 -8.30 15.94 16.25
N ALA A 118 -8.35 14.60 16.30
CA ALA A 118 -9.23 13.89 17.21
C ALA A 118 -8.96 14.27 18.67
N LEU A 119 -7.69 14.38 19.06
CA LEU A 119 -7.29 14.82 20.40
C LEU A 119 -7.70 16.28 20.69
N VAL A 120 -7.53 17.19 19.72
CA VAL A 120 -7.97 18.60 19.87
C VAL A 120 -9.49 18.71 20.00
N LEU A 121 -10.24 17.85 19.32
CA LEU A 121 -11.70 17.75 19.44
C LEU A 121 -12.14 17.04 20.73
N GLY A 122 -11.22 16.76 21.66
CA GLY A 122 -11.50 16.09 22.93
C GLY A 122 -11.82 14.61 22.79
N SER A 123 -11.60 14.01 21.61
CA SER A 123 -11.93 12.62 21.31
C SER A 123 -10.73 11.71 21.57
N THR A 124 -10.74 11.03 22.73
CA THR A 124 -9.69 10.06 23.09
C THR A 124 -10.19 8.63 22.92
N PRO A 125 -9.29 7.65 22.68
CA PRO A 125 -9.70 6.25 22.56
C PRO A 125 -10.39 5.68 23.82
N LYS A 126 -10.06 6.22 25.00
CA LYS A 126 -10.50 5.68 26.29
C LYS A 126 -11.76 6.35 26.85
N GLU A 127 -11.91 7.66 26.69
CA GLU A 127 -12.97 8.42 27.37
C GLU A 127 -14.11 8.79 26.41
N SER A 128 -13.77 9.22 25.20
CA SER A 128 -14.71 9.88 24.28
C SER A 128 -14.48 9.50 22.80
N PRO A 129 -14.34 8.20 22.46
CA PRO A 129 -13.92 7.79 21.11
C PRO A 129 -14.95 8.16 20.03
N ARG A 130 -16.22 8.34 20.37
CA ARG A 130 -17.30 8.60 19.41
C ARG A 130 -17.47 10.06 19.01
N GLN A 131 -16.81 11.01 19.69
CA GLN A 131 -16.95 12.44 19.37
C GLN A 131 -16.40 12.80 17.98
N ALA A 132 -15.23 12.25 17.61
CA ALA A 132 -14.66 12.45 16.28
C ALA A 132 -13.73 11.30 15.88
N GLY A 133 -12.92 10.80 16.82
CA GLY A 133 -11.84 9.85 16.56
C GLY A 133 -12.31 8.56 15.88
N ARG A 134 -13.39 7.93 16.36
CA ARG A 134 -13.89 6.67 15.79
C ARG A 134 -14.31 6.83 14.33
N TYR A 135 -15.06 7.89 14.00
CA TYR A 135 -15.47 8.15 12.62
C TYR A 135 -14.25 8.40 11.74
N LEU A 136 -13.35 9.30 12.16
CA LEU A 136 -12.20 9.68 11.34
C LEU A 136 -11.25 8.50 11.11
N MET A 137 -10.98 7.69 12.14
CA MET A 137 -10.11 6.51 12.01
C MET A 137 -10.70 5.45 11.07
N VAL A 138 -12.00 5.16 11.20
CA VAL A 138 -12.68 4.22 10.29
C VAL A 138 -12.71 4.77 8.86
N ASN A 139 -12.96 6.07 8.71
CA ASN A 139 -12.95 6.72 7.40
C ASN A 139 -11.58 6.61 6.73
N VAL A 140 -10.49 6.94 7.44
CA VAL A 140 -9.12 6.80 6.92
C VAL A 140 -8.83 5.36 6.50
N TYR A 141 -9.25 4.37 7.31
CA TYR A 141 -9.08 2.96 6.97
C TYR A 141 -9.81 2.58 5.68
N MET A 142 -11.10 2.92 5.57
CA MET A 142 -11.92 2.59 4.40
C MET A 142 -11.43 3.30 3.15
N VAL A 143 -11.15 4.61 3.24
CA VAL A 143 -10.58 5.41 2.16
C VAL A 143 -9.30 4.77 1.63
N THR A 144 -8.34 4.49 2.52
CA THR A 144 -7.02 3.97 2.11
C THR A 144 -7.16 2.62 1.41
N LYS A 145 -8.11 1.78 1.86
CA LYS A 145 -8.40 0.50 1.21
C LYS A 145 -8.98 0.71 -0.18
N THR A 146 -9.98 1.57 -0.32
CA THR A 146 -10.63 1.84 -1.61
C THR A 146 -9.65 2.41 -2.63
N THR A 147 -8.91 3.46 -2.27
CA THR A 147 -7.88 4.06 -3.15
C THR A 147 -6.75 3.10 -3.49
N SER A 148 -6.43 2.16 -2.58
CA SER A 148 -5.47 1.09 -2.84
C SER A 148 -5.90 0.15 -3.96
N TYR A 149 -7.19 -0.02 -4.22
CA TYR A 149 -7.67 -0.83 -5.35
C TYR A 149 -7.75 -0.03 -6.65
N MET A 150 -7.94 1.29 -6.56
CA MET A 150 -8.07 2.18 -7.73
C MET A 150 -6.81 2.25 -8.59
N PHE A 151 -5.62 2.20 -7.99
CA PHE A 151 -4.36 2.33 -8.72
C PHE A 151 -3.49 1.09 -8.60
N LEU A 152 -2.93 0.65 -9.73
CA LEU A 152 -2.03 -0.51 -9.81
C LEU A 152 -0.87 -0.41 -8.80
N THR A 153 -0.32 0.79 -8.65
CA THR A 153 0.81 1.04 -7.76
C THR A 153 0.41 1.07 -6.30
N ALA A 154 -0.84 1.38 -5.94
CA ALA A 154 -1.22 1.74 -4.56
C ALA A 154 -1.26 0.57 -3.55
N PHE A 155 -1.11 -0.67 -4.01
CA PHE A 155 -1.05 -1.87 -3.17
C PHE A 155 -0.22 -2.96 -3.85
N ALA A 156 0.74 -3.55 -3.14
CA ALA A 156 1.59 -4.63 -3.67
C ALA A 156 0.80 -5.83 -4.23
N GLY A 157 -0.37 -6.13 -3.64
CA GLY A 157 -1.24 -7.19 -4.16
C GLY A 157 -1.79 -6.92 -5.56
N ASN A 158 -1.91 -5.65 -5.98
CA ASN A 158 -2.35 -5.32 -7.34
C ASN A 158 -1.28 -5.69 -8.37
N ALA A 159 0.01 -5.43 -8.07
CA ALA A 159 1.12 -5.83 -8.92
C ALA A 159 1.22 -7.35 -9.07
N LEU A 160 0.99 -8.09 -7.97
CA LEU A 160 0.90 -9.55 -8.01
C LEU A 160 -0.29 -10.02 -8.86
N ALA A 161 -1.46 -9.41 -8.69
CA ALA A 161 -2.65 -9.74 -9.49
C ALA A 161 -2.41 -9.46 -10.98
N LEU A 162 -1.77 -8.34 -11.34
CA LEU A 162 -1.41 -8.04 -12.72
C LEU A 162 -0.49 -9.10 -13.32
N GLN A 163 0.50 -9.56 -12.56
CA GLN A 163 1.40 -10.63 -12.99
C GLN A 163 0.61 -11.92 -13.27
N LEU A 164 -0.26 -12.33 -12.35
CA LEU A 164 -1.10 -13.52 -12.52
C LEU A 164 -2.06 -13.41 -13.71
N ILE A 165 -2.65 -12.23 -13.95
CA ILE A 165 -3.52 -12.00 -15.11
C ILE A 165 -2.73 -12.15 -16.41
N SER A 166 -1.52 -11.59 -16.47
CA SER A 166 -0.64 -11.73 -17.63
C SER A 166 -0.23 -13.19 -17.88
N ASP A 167 0.03 -13.96 -16.81
CA ASP A 167 0.50 -15.33 -16.94
C ASP A 167 -0.62 -16.33 -17.29
N ILE A 168 -1.83 -16.14 -16.73
CA ILE A 168 -2.97 -17.05 -16.92
C ILE A 168 -3.80 -16.69 -18.15
N PHE A 169 -4.10 -15.41 -18.35
CA PHE A 169 -5.02 -14.95 -19.41
C PHE A 169 -4.29 -14.32 -20.59
N HIS A 170 -2.96 -14.12 -20.49
CA HIS A 170 -2.15 -13.46 -21.52
C HIS A 170 -2.60 -12.03 -21.85
N ILE A 171 -3.29 -11.37 -20.91
CA ILE A 171 -3.75 -9.98 -21.03
C ILE A 171 -2.75 -9.07 -20.34
N ARG A 172 -2.24 -8.07 -21.07
CA ARG A 172 -1.40 -7.01 -20.50
C ARG A 172 -2.23 -5.77 -20.22
N ILE A 173 -2.42 -5.46 -18.94
CA ILE A 173 -3.11 -4.24 -18.50
C ILE A 173 -2.06 -3.17 -18.22
N SER A 174 -2.20 -2.00 -18.85
CA SER A 174 -1.36 -0.84 -18.55
C SER A 174 -1.76 -0.19 -17.23
N TRP A 175 -0.89 0.64 -16.66
CA TRP A 175 -1.21 1.40 -15.45
C TRP A 175 -2.51 2.23 -15.61
N VAL A 176 -2.68 2.88 -16.76
CA VAL A 176 -3.89 3.65 -17.09
C VAL A 176 -5.09 2.72 -17.26
N GLY A 177 -4.93 1.57 -17.90
CA GLY A 177 -5.99 0.57 -18.05
C GLY A 177 -6.50 0.06 -16.71
N TRP A 178 -5.61 -0.17 -15.75
CA TRP A 178 -5.99 -0.51 -14.38
C TRP A 178 -6.76 0.63 -13.72
N ALA A 179 -6.25 1.86 -13.81
CA ALA A 179 -6.90 3.02 -13.21
C ALA A 179 -8.31 3.27 -13.75
N LEU A 180 -8.51 3.13 -15.07
CA LEU A 180 -9.83 3.24 -15.70
C LEU A 180 -10.79 2.15 -15.26
N ALA A 181 -10.30 0.94 -14.98
CA ALA A 181 -11.12 -0.15 -14.48
C ALA A 181 -11.39 -0.07 -12.96
N GLY A 182 -10.44 0.47 -12.19
CA GLY A 182 -10.46 0.50 -10.73
C GLY A 182 -11.10 1.74 -10.13
N VAL A 183 -11.15 2.85 -10.86
CA VAL A 183 -11.89 4.05 -10.44
C VAL A 183 -13.38 3.84 -10.77
N PRO A 184 -14.29 3.94 -9.79
CA PRO A 184 -15.72 3.85 -10.06
C PRO A 184 -16.14 4.99 -10.99
N LEU A 185 -16.93 4.65 -12.02
CA LEU A 185 -17.59 5.58 -12.94
C LEU A 185 -18.52 6.54 -12.20
#